data_AF-P84031-F1
#
_entry.id   AF-P84031-F1
#
_cell.length_a   1.000
_cell.length_b   1.000
_cell.length_c   1.000
_cell.angle_alpha   90.00
_cell.angle_beta   90.00
_cell.angle_gamma   90.00
#
_symmetry.space_group_name_H-M   'P 1'
#
loop_
_entity.id
_entity.type
_entity.pdbx_description
1 polymer ?
#
loop_
_entity_poly.entity_id
_entity_poly.type
_entity_poly.pdbx_seq_one_letter_code
_entity_poly.pdbx_strand_id
1 'polypeptide(L)' 'GCKARGDTCQKDCDCCGCFYKCHCPLDWFGGKWHPLGCSCVYGDKYICEKKKKECPNV' A
#
# COMPACT_ATOMS: atom_id res chain seq x y z
N GLY A 1 -1.16 5.87 14.29
CA GLY A 1 0.22 5.59 13.87
C GLY A 1 0.19 5.06 12.46
N CYS A 2 1.16 5.42 11.63
CA CYS A 2 1.31 4.88 10.28
C CYS A 2 2.17 3.59 10.30
N LYS A 3 2.16 2.81 9.22
CA LYS A 3 2.79 1.49 9.06
C LYS A 3 4.07 1.59 8.23
N ALA A 4 5.14 0.91 8.60
CA ALA A 4 6.41 0.98 7.88
C ALA A 4 6.38 0.17 6.57
N ARG A 5 7.41 0.32 5.74
CA ARG A 5 7.59 -0.53 4.54
C ARG A 5 7.62 -2.00 4.95
N GLY A 6 6.82 -2.83 4.28
CA GLY A 6 6.70 -4.27 4.56
C GLY A 6 5.61 -4.62 5.57
N ASP A 7 5.10 -3.66 6.34
CA ASP A 7 3.99 -3.91 7.27
C ASP A 7 2.68 -4.16 6.53
N THR A 8 1.83 -4.99 7.14
CA THR A 8 0.51 -5.31 6.59
C THR A 8 -0.41 -4.09 6.64
N CYS A 9 -0.91 -3.63 5.50
CA CYS A 9 -1.78 -2.45 5.38
C CYS A 9 -3.17 -2.84 4.86
N GLN A 10 -4.16 -1.94 4.97
CA GLN A 10 -5.45 -2.12 4.30
C GLN A 10 -5.72 -1.00 3.29
N LYS A 11 -5.25 0.21 3.59
CA LYS A 11 -5.38 1.40 2.74
C LYS A 11 -4.03 2.05 2.53
N ASP A 12 -3.89 2.81 1.45
CA ASP A 12 -2.67 3.59 1.19
C ASP A 12 -2.30 4.50 2.36
N CYS A 13 -3.31 5.12 2.99
CA CYS A 13 -3.18 6.01 4.14
C CYS A 13 -2.64 5.33 5.41
N ASP A 14 -2.67 4.00 5.50
CA ASP A 14 -2.03 3.30 6.61
C ASP A 14 -0.52 3.43 6.53
N CYS A 15 0.07 3.46 5.33
CA CYS A 15 1.51 3.45 5.17
C CYS A 15 2.16 4.78 5.55
N CYS A 16 3.27 4.75 6.29
CA CYS A 16 4.03 5.92 6.68
C CYS A 16 4.65 6.59 5.47
N GLY A 17 4.47 7.90 5.36
CA GLY A 17 5.09 8.71 4.32
C GLY A 17 4.30 8.72 3.01
N CYS A 18 4.54 9.78 2.25
CA CYS A 18 3.82 10.08 1.02
C CYS A 18 4.14 9.10 -0.10
N PHE A 19 5.38 8.61 -0.16
CA PHE A 19 5.84 7.70 -1.21
C PHE A 19 5.41 6.25 -1.00
N TYR A 20 4.77 5.89 0.11
CA TYR A 20 4.40 4.51 0.39
C TYR A 20 2.92 4.27 0.11
N LYS A 21 2.61 3.21 -0.62
CA LYS A 21 1.24 2.75 -0.89
C LYS A 21 1.01 1.36 -0.34
N CYS A 22 -0.25 1.04 -0.12
CA CYS A 22 -0.66 -0.30 0.21
C CYS A 22 -0.79 -1.12 -1.07
N HIS A 23 0.09 -2.10 -1.24
CA HIS A 23 0.06 -3.00 -2.39
C HIS A 23 -0.41 -4.37 -1.94
N CYS A 24 -1.53 -4.80 -2.52
CA CYS A 24 -2.13 -6.11 -2.32
C CYS A 24 -1.91 -6.96 -3.57
N PRO A 25 -0.74 -7.61 -3.71
CA PRO A 25 -0.58 -8.57 -4.79
C PRO A 25 -1.58 -9.71 -4.60
N LEU A 26 -2.38 -9.96 -5.64
CA LEU A 26 -3.12 -11.21 -5.76
C LEU A 26 -2.19 -12.18 -6.47
N ASP A 27 -1.93 -13.31 -5.84
CA ASP A 27 -1.13 -14.36 -6.47
C ASP A 27 -2.07 -15.41 -7.06
N TRP A 28 -1.77 -15.83 -8.29
CA TRP A 28 -2.53 -16.87 -8.97
C TRP A 28 -1.81 -18.20 -8.78
N PHE A 29 -2.08 -18.86 -7.66
CA PHE A 29 -1.55 -20.18 -7.38
C PHE A 29 -2.65 -21.24 -7.42
N GLY A 30 -2.43 -22.31 -8.18
CA GLY A 30 -3.37 -23.45 -8.25
C GLY A 30 -4.73 -23.15 -8.90
N GLY A 31 -4.82 -22.14 -9.78
CA GLY A 31 -6.07 -21.78 -10.46
C GLY A 31 -7.04 -20.92 -9.63
N LYS A 32 -6.57 -20.35 -8.52
CA LYS A 32 -7.34 -19.40 -7.70
C LYS A 32 -6.48 -18.18 -7.37
N TRP A 33 -7.12 -17.02 -7.32
CA TRP A 33 -6.50 -15.81 -6.78
C TRP A 33 -6.45 -15.93 -5.26
N HIS A 34 -5.24 -16.04 -4.71
CA HIS A 34 -4.98 -15.98 -3.28
C HIS A 34 -4.45 -14.59 -2.92
N PRO A 35 -5.06 -13.89 -1.95
CA PRO A 35 -4.50 -12.64 -1.46
C PRO A 35 -3.21 -12.96 -0.70
N LEU A 36 -2.05 -12.49 -1.18
CA LEU A 36 -0.76 -12.65 -0.48
C LEU A 36 -0.62 -11.75 0.76
N GLY A 37 -1.73 -11.16 1.22
CA GLY A 37 -1.70 -10.06 2.17
C GLY A 37 -1.24 -8.77 1.49
N CYS A 38 -1.76 -7.65 1.98
CA CYS A 38 -1.37 -6.34 1.52
C CYS A 38 -0.18 -5.84 2.33
N SER A 39 0.83 -5.27 1.70
CA SER A 39 1.96 -4.66 2.40
C SER A 39 2.26 -3.25 1.92
N CYS A 40 2.82 -2.43 2.81
CA CYS A 40 3.28 -1.10 2.46
C CYS A 40 4.54 -1.20 1.59
N VAL A 41 4.43 -0.77 0.33
CA VAL A 41 5.53 -0.76 -0.62
C VAL A 41 5.86 0.67 -1.03
N TYR A 42 7.11 0.87 -1.45
CA TYR A 42 7.51 2.13 -2.06
C TYR A 42 6.82 2.27 -3.43
N GLY A 43 6.15 3.40 -3.63
CA GLY A 43 5.51 3.79 -4.87
C GLY A 43 6.27 4.92 -5.56
N ASP A 44 5.97 5.13 -6.83
CA ASP A 44 6.53 6.21 -7.64
C ASP A 44 6.12 7.60 -7.15
N LYS A 45 6.77 8.65 -7.67
CA LYS A 45 6.46 10.06 -7.36
C LYS A 45 4.97 10.40 -7.45
N TYR A 46 4.25 9.79 -8.40
CA TYR A 46 2.81 9.98 -8.61
C TYR A 46 1.94 9.43 -7.48
N ILE A 47 2.44 8.41 -6.76
CA ILE A 47 1.74 7.84 -5.61
C ILE A 47 1.67 8.86 -4.48
N CYS A 48 2.72 9.65 -4.27
CA CYS A 48 2.71 10.72 -3.28
C CYS A 48 1.66 11.78 -3.59
N GLU A 49 1.59 12.26 -4.84
CA GLU A 49 0.58 13.24 -5.23
C GLU A 49 -0.84 12.70 -5.08
N LYS A 50 -1.07 11.44 -5.47
CA LYS A 50 -2.35 10.75 -5.28
C LYS A 50 -2.69 10.64 -3.80
N LYS A 51 -1.74 10.21 -2.98
CA LYS A 51 -1.92 10.00 -1.54
C LYS A 51 -2.17 11.31 -0.79
N LYS A 52 -1.55 12.43 -1.17
CA LYS A 52 -1.89 13.77 -0.62
C LYS A 52 -3.33 14.17 -0.88
N LYS A 53 -3.94 13.70 -1.97
CA LYS A 53 -5.35 13.97 -2.30
C LYS A 53 -6.30 13.05 -1.54
N GLU A 54 -5.93 11.79 -1.35
CA GLU A 54 -6.81 10.77 -0.75
C GLU A 54 -6.64 10.63 0.77
N CYS A 55 -5.47 10.97 1.30
CA CYS A 55 -5.11 10.80 2.70
C CYS A 55 -4.88 12.16 3.35
N PRO A 56 -5.74 12.61 4.27
CA PRO A 56 -5.65 13.93 4.90
C PRO A 56 -4.45 14.10 5.86
N ASN A 57 -3.68 13.05 6.14
CA ASN A 57 -2.66 13.00 7.20
C ASN A 57 -1.27 12.53 6.70
N VAL A 58 -0.88 12.91 5.48
CA VAL A 58 0.36 12.49 4.82
C VAL A 58 1.35 13.63 4.65
#